data_AF-A0A7W8G6X4-F1
#
_entry.id   AF-A0A7W8G6X4-F1
#
_cell.length_a   1.000
_cell.length_b   1.000
_cell.length_c   1.000
_cell.angle_alpha   90.00
_cell.angle_beta   90.00
_cell.angle_gamma   90.00
#
_symmetry.space_group_name_H-M   'P 1'
#
loop_
_entity.id
_entity.type
_entity.pdbx_description
1 polymer ?
#
loop_
_entity_poly.entity_id
_entity_poly.type
_entity_poly.pdbx_seq_one_letter_code
_entity_poly.pdbx_strand_id
1 'polypeptide(L)'
;MDKSLVKDIIIPIVSLIISIWAIIKSYITDAKANKLSEENTKLANANIELEIRNLIRETRKDLDDKLAKFLFLKEKEKKNSLTQDEKINLPICEKQLNNAKQEYLNAYEEACMKYIDGKIDKERFKKTYVIELRNIVGSVSLKKYIDSTSSPYNAIKKVYTEWNNLEENT
;
A
#
# COMPACT_ATOMS: atom_id res chain seq x y z
N MET A 1 68.04 -26.39 -17.18
CA MET A 1 66.99 -25.85 -16.29
C MET A 1 65.92 -26.92 -16.17
N ASP A 2 65.70 -27.42 -14.95
CA ASP A 2 64.83 -28.57 -14.71
C ASP A 2 63.38 -28.23 -15.08
N LYS A 3 62.74 -29.06 -15.92
CA LYS A 3 61.36 -28.81 -16.41
C LYS A 3 60.35 -28.79 -15.27
N SER A 4 60.67 -29.40 -14.12
CA SER A 4 59.88 -29.31 -12.89
C SER A 4 59.86 -27.87 -12.35
N LEU A 5 61.04 -27.29 -12.17
CA LEU A 5 61.23 -25.96 -11.55
C LEU A 5 60.56 -24.83 -12.35
N VAL A 6 60.49 -24.99 -13.68
CA VAL A 6 59.78 -24.05 -14.57
C VAL A 6 58.26 -24.13 -14.41
N LYS A 7 57.69 -25.33 -14.19
CA LYS A 7 56.25 -25.50 -13.95
C LYS A 7 55.84 -24.97 -12.58
N ASP A 8 56.68 -25.21 -11.57
CA ASP A 8 56.43 -24.80 -10.18
C ASP A 8 56.39 -23.27 -10.01
N ILE A 9 57.02 -22.52 -10.92
CA ILE A 9 57.02 -21.04 -10.90
C ILE A 9 55.95 -20.46 -11.84
N ILE A 10 55.77 -21.02 -13.05
CA ILE A 10 54.86 -20.43 -14.05
C ILE A 10 53.38 -20.60 -13.64
N ILE A 11 53.00 -21.75 -13.10
CA ILE A 11 51.60 -22.03 -12.74
C ILE A 11 51.08 -21.03 -11.69
N PRO A 12 51.77 -20.80 -10.55
CA PRO A 12 51.33 -19.82 -9.56
C PRO A 12 51.23 -18.38 -10.10
N ILE A 13 52.13 -17.97 -10.99
CA ILE A 13 52.10 -16.63 -11.60
C ILE A 13 50.85 -16.46 -12.47
N VAL A 14 50.52 -17.45 -13.30
CA VAL A 14 49.31 -17.41 -14.14
C VAL A 14 48.05 -17.43 -13.27
N SER A 15 48.02 -18.28 -12.23
CA SER A 15 46.92 -18.32 -11.26
C SER A 15 46.73 -16.98 -10.55
N LEU A 16 47.82 -16.31 -10.17
CA LEU A 16 47.79 -14.99 -9.55
C LEU A 16 47.16 -13.95 -10.48
N ILE A 17 47.54 -13.92 -11.76
CA ILE A 17 46.96 -13.01 -12.75
C ILE A 17 45.46 -13.24 -12.92
N ILE A 18 45.03 -14.51 -13.04
CA ILE A 18 43.61 -14.87 -13.14
C ILE A 18 42.85 -14.42 -11.88
N SER A 19 43.42 -14.61 -10.70
CA SER A 19 42.80 -14.20 -9.44
C SER A 19 42.65 -12.68 -9.33
N ILE A 20 43.68 -11.90 -9.72
CA ILE A 20 43.62 -10.44 -9.74
C ILE A 20 42.53 -9.96 -10.71
N TRP A 21 42.46 -10.58 -11.90
CA TRP A 21 41.43 -10.25 -12.88
C TRP A 21 40.02 -10.58 -12.39
N ALA A 22 39.84 -11.73 -11.74
CA ALA A 22 38.58 -12.13 -11.12
C ALA A 22 38.16 -11.17 -10.00
N ILE A 23 39.09 -10.72 -9.16
CA ILE A 23 38.83 -9.74 -8.09
C ILE A 23 38.38 -8.40 -8.70
N ILE A 24 39.06 -7.90 -9.73
CA ILE A 24 38.67 -6.66 -10.43
C ILE A 24 37.26 -6.81 -11.03
N LYS A 25 36.97 -7.94 -11.67
CA LYS A 25 35.63 -8.23 -12.22
C LYS A 25 34.58 -8.34 -11.12
N SER A 26 34.91 -8.92 -9.96
CA SER A 26 34.02 -8.99 -8.80
C SER A 26 33.62 -7.59 -8.36
N TYR A 27 34.59 -6.72 -8.08
CA TYR A 27 34.29 -5.34 -7.64
C TYR A 27 33.41 -4.56 -8.63
N ILE A 28 33.63 -4.71 -9.94
CA ILE A 28 32.79 -4.09 -10.97
C ILE A 28 31.37 -4.68 -10.96
N THR A 29 31.26 -5.99 -10.78
CA THR A 29 29.98 -6.71 -10.77
C THR A 29 29.19 -6.35 -9.51
N ASP A 30 29.84 -6.29 -8.35
CA ASP A 30 29.24 -5.90 -7.07
C ASP A 30 28.73 -4.46 -7.11
N ALA A 31 29.50 -3.53 -7.67
CA ALA A 31 29.06 -2.15 -7.85
C ALA A 31 27.84 -2.04 -8.78
N LYS A 32 27.78 -2.82 -9.86
CA LYS A 32 26.62 -2.89 -10.75
C LYS A 32 25.41 -3.55 -10.08
N ALA A 33 25.64 -4.63 -9.32
CA ALA A 33 24.60 -5.33 -8.58
C ALA A 33 23.96 -4.43 -7.52
N ASN A 34 24.77 -3.63 -6.80
CA ASN A 34 24.26 -2.67 -5.82
C ASN A 34 23.39 -1.59 -6.46
N LYS A 35 23.83 -1.01 -7.60
CA LYS A 35 23.03 -0.02 -8.34
C LYS A 35 21.72 -0.60 -8.84
N LEU A 36 21.77 -1.80 -9.44
CA LEU A 36 20.57 -2.50 -9.91
C LEU A 36 19.63 -2.84 -8.75
N SER A 37 20.17 -3.25 -7.61
CA SER A 37 19.40 -3.51 -6.39
C SER A 37 18.69 -2.25 -5.91
N GLU A 38 19.38 -1.10 -5.90
CA GLU A 38 18.79 0.18 -5.51
C GLU A 38 17.66 0.62 -6.47
N GLU A 39 17.87 0.48 -7.78
CA GLU A 39 16.85 0.75 -8.80
C GLU A 39 15.63 -0.17 -8.64
N ASN A 40 15.86 -1.46 -8.40
CA ASN A 40 14.79 -2.42 -8.14
C ASN A 40 13.99 -2.07 -6.88
N THR A 41 14.64 -1.62 -5.80
CA THR A 41 13.96 -1.15 -4.59
C THR A 41 13.10 0.08 -4.88
N LYS A 42 13.61 1.06 -5.65
CA LYS A 42 12.84 2.25 -6.04
C LYS A 42 11.61 1.89 -6.87
N LEU A 43 11.76 0.98 -7.84
CA LEU A 43 10.64 0.49 -8.65
C LEU A 43 9.61 -0.28 -7.80
N ALA A 44 10.07 -1.12 -6.88
CA ALA A 44 9.19 -1.83 -5.94
C ALA A 44 8.36 -0.84 -5.10
N ASN A 45 8.99 0.18 -4.54
CA ASN A 45 8.29 1.21 -3.76
C ASN A 45 7.27 1.99 -4.62
N ALA A 46 7.64 2.36 -5.84
CA ALA A 46 6.73 3.02 -6.78
C ALA A 46 5.52 2.14 -7.13
N ASN A 47 5.73 0.84 -7.33
CA ASN A 47 4.66 -0.12 -7.58
C ASN A 47 3.71 -0.25 -6.38
N ILE A 48 4.23 -0.31 -5.15
CA ILE A 48 3.42 -0.34 -3.93
C ILE A 48 2.55 0.93 -3.83
N GLU A 49 3.11 2.11 -4.10
CA GLU A 49 2.34 3.36 -4.08
C GLU A 49 1.24 3.40 -5.15
N LEU A 50 1.52 2.90 -6.36
CA LEU A 50 0.53 2.80 -7.43
C LEU A 50 -0.58 1.79 -7.09
N GLU A 51 -0.23 0.66 -6.50
CA GLU A 51 -1.16 -0.36 -6.03
C GLU A 51 -2.13 0.21 -5.00
N ILE A 52 -1.62 0.86 -3.94
CA ILE A 52 -2.44 1.54 -2.92
C ILE A 52 -3.36 2.57 -3.56
N ARG A 53 -2.81 3.41 -4.45
CA ARG A 53 -3.60 4.46 -5.12
C ARG A 53 -4.73 3.86 -5.95
N ASN A 54 -4.46 2.77 -6.67
CA ASN A 54 -5.46 2.09 -7.48
C ASN A 54 -6.54 1.44 -6.60
N LEU A 55 -6.14 0.74 -5.54
CA LEU A 55 -7.05 0.11 -4.59
C LEU A 55 -7.99 1.12 -3.93
N ILE A 56 -7.46 2.23 -3.43
CA ILE A 56 -8.27 3.31 -2.84
C ILE A 56 -9.23 3.91 -3.87
N ARG A 57 -8.76 4.14 -5.09
CA ARG A 57 -9.60 4.71 -6.17
C ARG A 57 -10.73 3.75 -6.55
N GLU A 58 -10.44 2.47 -6.66
CA GLU A 58 -11.41 1.44 -7.05
C GLU A 58 -12.48 1.26 -5.97
N THR A 59 -12.09 1.11 -4.72
CA THR A 59 -13.02 0.98 -3.59
C THR A 59 -13.85 2.24 -3.37
N ARG A 60 -13.27 3.44 -3.58
CA ARG A 60 -14.04 4.70 -3.57
C ARG A 60 -15.10 4.71 -4.66
N LYS A 61 -14.70 4.35 -5.89
CA LYS A 61 -15.64 4.32 -7.02
C LYS A 61 -16.79 3.37 -6.77
N ASP A 62 -16.52 2.15 -6.28
CA ASP A 62 -17.58 1.19 -5.97
C ASP A 62 -18.48 1.71 -4.84
N LEU A 63 -17.91 2.31 -3.79
CA LEU A 63 -18.67 2.95 -2.71
C LEU A 63 -19.61 4.04 -3.25
N ASP A 64 -19.11 4.94 -4.10
CA ASP A 64 -19.88 6.03 -4.69
C ASP A 64 -21.02 5.48 -5.59
N ASP A 65 -20.74 4.47 -6.40
CA ASP A 65 -21.72 3.80 -7.25
C ASP A 65 -22.84 3.14 -6.43
N LYS A 66 -22.49 2.41 -5.36
CA LYS A 66 -23.50 1.79 -4.47
C LYS A 66 -24.27 2.85 -3.69
N LEU A 67 -23.61 3.91 -3.23
CA LEU A 67 -24.25 4.99 -2.49
C LEU A 67 -25.28 5.71 -3.36
N ALA A 68 -24.92 6.06 -4.61
CA ALA A 68 -25.83 6.69 -5.56
C ALA A 68 -27.09 5.83 -5.79
N LYS A 69 -26.91 4.53 -6.04
CA LYS A 69 -28.03 3.59 -6.21
C LYS A 69 -28.90 3.50 -4.96
N PHE A 70 -28.30 3.39 -3.78
CA PHE A 70 -29.04 3.32 -2.52
C PHE A 70 -29.84 4.60 -2.24
N LEU A 71 -29.24 5.77 -2.44
CA LEU A 71 -29.91 7.07 -2.26
C LEU A 71 -31.08 7.23 -3.23
N PHE A 72 -30.91 6.85 -4.50
CA PHE A 72 -31.98 6.87 -5.49
C PHE A 72 -33.18 6.02 -5.06
N LEU A 73 -32.94 4.78 -4.62
CA LEU A 73 -34.02 3.90 -4.14
C LEU A 73 -34.66 4.44 -2.85
N LYS A 74 -33.86 4.99 -1.92
CA LYS A 74 -34.40 5.62 -0.70
C LYS A 74 -35.26 6.84 -0.99
N GLU A 75 -34.96 7.60 -2.03
CA GLU A 75 -35.81 8.71 -2.44
C GLU A 75 -37.15 8.22 -3.01
N LYS A 76 -37.13 7.17 -3.84
CA LYS A 76 -38.37 6.54 -4.35
C LYS A 76 -39.20 5.90 -3.23
N GLU A 77 -38.54 5.28 -2.24
CA GLU A 77 -39.18 4.75 -1.04
C GLU A 77 -39.99 5.84 -0.32
N LYS A 78 -39.36 7.00 -0.06
CA LYS A 78 -40.02 8.15 0.58
C LYS A 78 -41.22 8.67 -0.21
N LYS A 79 -41.17 8.59 -1.55
CA LYS A 79 -42.26 8.98 -2.45
C LYS A 79 -43.29 7.88 -2.69
N ASN A 80 -43.17 6.73 -2.02
CA ASN A 80 -43.99 5.53 -2.24
C ASN A 80 -44.05 5.08 -3.72
N SER A 81 -42.97 5.31 -4.48
CA SER A 81 -42.90 5.06 -5.93
C SER A 81 -41.99 3.90 -6.32
N LEU A 82 -41.64 3.03 -5.36
CA LEU A 82 -40.88 1.82 -5.63
C LEU A 82 -41.72 0.77 -6.36
N THR A 83 -41.14 0.16 -7.39
CA THR A 83 -41.69 -1.07 -7.99
C THR A 83 -41.57 -2.25 -7.02
N GLN A 84 -42.29 -3.35 -7.29
CA GLN A 84 -42.17 -4.56 -6.46
C GLN A 84 -40.71 -5.09 -6.43
N ASP A 85 -40.05 -5.13 -7.60
CA ASP A 85 -38.65 -5.56 -7.69
C ASP A 85 -37.71 -4.64 -6.91
N GLU A 86 -37.95 -3.31 -6.95
CA GLU A 86 -37.13 -2.36 -6.21
C GLU A 86 -37.30 -2.50 -4.69
N LYS A 87 -38.51 -2.82 -4.21
CA LYS A 87 -38.75 -3.11 -2.78
C LYS A 87 -37.97 -4.32 -2.31
N ILE A 88 -37.92 -5.38 -3.11
CA ILE A 88 -37.14 -6.60 -2.82
C ILE A 88 -35.64 -6.30 -2.85
N ASN A 89 -35.19 -5.45 -3.78
CA ASN A 89 -33.77 -5.16 -3.98
C ASN A 89 -33.20 -4.09 -3.04
N LEU A 90 -34.02 -3.23 -2.42
CA LEU A 90 -33.58 -2.19 -1.51
C LEU A 90 -32.72 -2.72 -0.34
N PRO A 91 -33.13 -3.75 0.43
CA PRO A 91 -32.29 -4.29 1.50
C PRO A 91 -30.98 -4.91 0.98
N ILE A 92 -30.97 -5.45 -0.24
CA ILE A 92 -29.77 -5.97 -0.89
C ILE A 92 -28.81 -4.82 -1.21
N CYS A 93 -29.32 -3.71 -1.74
CA CYS A 93 -28.52 -2.52 -2.01
C CYS A 93 -27.92 -1.92 -0.73
N GLU A 94 -28.66 -1.94 0.37
CA GLU A 94 -28.15 -1.52 1.68
C GLU A 94 -27.00 -2.40 2.16
N LYS A 95 -27.14 -3.73 2.03
CA LYS A 95 -26.07 -4.67 2.35
C LYS A 95 -24.83 -4.43 1.47
N GLN A 96 -25.02 -4.25 0.17
CA GLN A 96 -23.93 -3.95 -0.76
C GLN A 96 -23.21 -2.64 -0.41
N LEU A 97 -23.95 -1.60 -0.04
CA LEU A 97 -23.35 -0.34 0.42
C LEU A 97 -22.54 -0.52 1.71
N ASN A 98 -23.05 -1.29 2.68
CA ASN A 98 -22.32 -1.58 3.91
C ASN A 98 -21.05 -2.43 3.66
N ASN A 99 -21.07 -3.31 2.67
CA ASN A 99 -19.88 -4.04 2.24
C ASN A 99 -18.87 -3.10 1.57
N ALA A 100 -19.30 -2.26 0.63
CA ALA A 100 -18.43 -1.29 -0.05
C ALA A 100 -17.77 -0.31 0.94
N LYS A 101 -18.48 0.10 2.00
CA LYS A 101 -17.88 0.89 3.10
C LYS A 101 -16.75 0.16 3.82
N GLN A 102 -16.91 -1.14 4.09
CA GLN A 102 -15.88 -1.93 4.75
C GLN A 102 -14.68 -2.16 3.83
N GLU A 103 -14.90 -2.44 2.55
CA GLU A 103 -13.80 -2.56 1.57
C GLU A 103 -13.04 -1.25 1.41
N TYR A 104 -13.75 -0.12 1.39
CA TYR A 104 -13.14 1.21 1.40
C TYR A 104 -12.28 1.42 2.65
N LEU A 105 -12.77 1.04 3.83
CA LEU A 105 -11.96 1.12 5.06
C LEU A 105 -10.77 0.14 5.03
N ASN A 106 -10.93 -1.07 4.50
CA ASN A 106 -9.86 -2.05 4.35
C ASN A 106 -8.72 -1.50 3.47
N ALA A 107 -9.05 -0.82 2.38
CA ALA A 107 -8.05 -0.18 1.52
C ALA A 107 -7.21 0.87 2.27
N TYR A 108 -7.84 1.70 3.11
CA TYR A 108 -7.10 2.67 3.94
C TYR A 108 -6.34 2.01 5.08
N GLU A 109 -6.86 0.95 5.67
CA GLU A 109 -6.17 0.18 6.70
C GLU A 109 -4.88 -0.43 6.14
N GLU A 110 -4.96 -1.04 4.96
CA GLU A 110 -3.79 -1.57 4.27
C GLU A 110 -2.76 -0.49 3.92
N ALA A 111 -3.23 0.66 3.43
CA ALA A 111 -2.37 1.80 3.15
C ALA A 111 -1.67 2.32 4.42
N CYS A 112 -2.41 2.41 5.53
CA CYS A 112 -1.87 2.84 6.82
C CYS A 112 -0.89 1.81 7.42
N MET A 113 -1.12 0.50 7.24
CA MET A 113 -0.16 -0.53 7.64
C MET A 113 1.16 -0.37 6.88
N LYS A 114 1.11 -0.17 5.55
CA LYS A 114 2.30 0.06 4.73
C LYS A 114 3.03 1.36 5.10
N TYR A 115 2.30 2.39 5.49
CA TYR A 115 2.86 3.63 6.06
C TYR A 115 3.62 3.35 7.37
N ILE A 116 3.00 2.64 8.31
CA ILE A 116 3.60 2.29 9.61
C ILE A 116 4.87 1.47 9.39
N ASP A 117 4.82 0.50 8.48
CA ASP A 117 5.95 -0.37 8.11
C ASP A 117 7.09 0.37 7.38
N GLY A 118 6.91 1.64 7.00
CA GLY A 118 7.91 2.41 6.25
C GLY A 118 8.11 1.94 4.80
N LYS A 119 7.13 1.22 4.23
CA LYS A 119 7.18 0.68 2.85
C LYS A 119 6.81 1.70 1.78
N ILE A 120 6.40 2.90 2.17
CA ILE A 120 6.00 4.01 1.29
C ILE A 120 6.59 5.32 1.79
N ASP A 121 6.68 6.33 0.92
CA ASP A 121 7.13 7.67 1.29
C ASP A 121 6.12 8.32 2.27
N LYS A 122 6.53 8.46 3.54
CA LYS A 122 5.67 8.97 4.61
C LYS A 122 5.21 10.40 4.37
N GLU A 123 6.08 11.27 3.87
CA GLU A 123 5.78 12.68 3.64
C GLU A 123 4.77 12.84 2.50
N ARG A 124 5.00 12.15 1.39
CA ARG A 124 4.09 12.11 0.24
C ARG A 124 2.74 11.50 0.63
N PHE A 125 2.76 10.41 1.39
CA PHE A 125 1.54 9.75 1.84
C PHE A 125 0.70 10.68 2.73
N LYS A 126 1.31 11.30 3.74
CA LYS A 126 0.63 12.28 4.62
C LYS A 126 0.04 13.44 3.84
N LYS A 127 0.83 14.06 2.94
CA LYS A 127 0.34 15.15 2.07
C LYS A 127 -0.85 14.74 1.22
N THR A 128 -0.87 13.51 0.74
CA THR A 128 -1.94 12.99 -0.13
C THR A 128 -3.21 12.66 0.65
N TYR A 129 -3.09 12.04 1.83
CA TYR A 129 -4.20 11.35 2.49
C TYR A 129 -4.65 11.96 3.83
N VAL A 130 -3.97 13.00 4.35
CA VAL A 130 -4.31 13.60 5.66
C VAL A 130 -5.76 14.08 5.74
N ILE A 131 -6.27 14.72 4.69
CA ILE A 131 -7.66 15.20 4.65
C ILE A 131 -8.63 14.02 4.60
N GLU A 132 -8.29 13.00 3.81
CA GLU A 132 -9.16 11.84 3.62
C GLU A 132 -9.26 11.00 4.90
N LEU A 133 -8.16 10.80 5.64
CA LEU A 133 -8.20 10.15 6.94
C LEU A 133 -9.03 10.93 7.96
N ARG A 134 -8.94 12.27 7.98
CA ARG A 134 -9.83 13.11 8.80
C ARG A 134 -11.30 12.90 8.46
N ASN A 135 -11.62 12.86 7.17
CA ASN A 135 -12.99 12.62 6.71
C ASN A 135 -13.47 11.20 7.07
N ILE A 136 -12.60 10.19 6.99
CA ILE A 136 -12.92 8.80 7.35
C ILE A 136 -13.24 8.70 8.84
N VAL A 137 -12.34 9.18 9.71
CA VAL A 137 -12.50 9.09 11.17
C VAL A 137 -13.65 10.00 11.66
N GLY A 138 -13.85 11.16 11.03
CA GLY A 138 -14.95 12.08 11.35
C GLY A 138 -16.31 11.68 10.77
N SER A 139 -16.38 10.67 9.89
CA SER A 139 -17.63 10.31 9.21
C SER A 139 -18.58 9.55 10.12
N VAL A 140 -19.76 10.14 10.37
CA VAL A 140 -20.86 9.49 11.12
C VAL A 140 -21.22 8.13 10.50
N SER A 141 -21.17 8.02 9.18
CA SER A 141 -21.54 6.80 8.46
C SER A 141 -20.52 5.66 8.57
N LEU A 142 -19.26 5.99 8.90
CA LEU A 142 -18.15 5.04 9.05
C LEU A 142 -17.80 4.79 10.52
N LYS A 143 -18.19 5.70 11.42
CA LYS A 143 -17.90 5.66 12.85
C LYS A 143 -18.22 4.31 13.50
N LYS A 144 -19.33 3.68 13.13
CA LYS A 144 -19.73 2.36 13.66
C LYS A 144 -18.71 1.25 13.40
N TYR A 145 -17.92 1.36 12.33
CA TYR A 145 -16.90 0.38 11.97
C TYR A 145 -15.59 0.69 12.69
N ILE A 146 -15.19 1.96 12.72
CA ILE A 146 -13.93 2.43 13.29
C ILE A 146 -13.96 2.38 14.81
N ASP A 147 -15.00 2.86 15.48
CA ASP A 147 -15.04 3.00 16.94
C ASP A 147 -15.47 1.73 17.68
N SER A 148 -15.68 0.62 16.98
CA SER A 148 -16.03 -0.63 17.64
C SER A 148 -14.88 -1.14 18.52
N THR A 149 -15.20 -1.71 19.68
CA THR A 149 -14.21 -2.23 20.65
C THR A 149 -13.30 -3.29 20.02
N SER A 150 -13.81 -4.02 19.03
CA SER A 150 -13.08 -5.04 18.25
C SER A 150 -12.78 -4.58 16.83
N SER A 151 -12.64 -3.26 16.60
CA SER A 151 -12.42 -2.73 15.26
C SER A 151 -11.12 -3.25 14.65
N PRO A 152 -11.15 -3.76 13.40
CA PRO A 152 -9.94 -4.17 12.70
C PRO A 152 -9.12 -2.97 12.18
N TYR A 153 -9.65 -1.73 12.27
CA TYR A 153 -9.10 -0.53 11.64
C TYR A 153 -8.11 0.24 12.53
N ASN A 154 -7.12 -0.47 13.08
CA ASN A 154 -6.19 0.08 14.07
C ASN A 154 -5.09 0.93 13.45
N ALA A 155 -4.62 0.57 12.24
CA ALA A 155 -3.64 1.36 11.53
C ALA A 155 -4.20 2.73 11.14
N ILE A 156 -5.45 2.80 10.68
CA ILE A 156 -6.14 4.08 10.42
C ILE A 156 -6.12 4.96 11.67
N LYS A 157 -6.52 4.41 12.83
CA LYS A 157 -6.52 5.16 14.10
C LYS A 157 -5.14 5.66 14.47
N LYS A 158 -4.13 4.78 14.41
CA LYS A 158 -2.75 5.10 14.76
C LYS A 158 -2.19 6.22 13.90
N VAL A 159 -2.35 6.11 12.57
CA VAL A 159 -1.87 7.13 11.62
C VAL A 159 -2.63 8.44 11.77
N TYR A 160 -3.95 8.38 11.99
CA TYR A 160 -4.76 9.57 12.28
C TYR A 160 -4.28 10.28 13.56
N THR A 161 -4.06 9.54 14.64
CA THR A 161 -3.53 10.07 15.90
C THR A 161 -2.15 10.69 15.70
N GLU A 162 -1.23 10.01 15.04
CA GLU A 162 0.11 10.51 14.72
C GLU A 162 0.08 11.86 13.98
N TRP A 163 -0.90 12.06 13.09
CA TRP A 163 -0.99 13.27 12.29
C TRP A 163 -1.76 14.42 12.94
N ASN A 164 -2.56 14.15 13.97
CA ASN A 164 -3.50 15.13 14.54
C ASN A 164 -3.32 15.37 16.05
N ASN A 165 -2.64 14.49 16.77
CA ASN A 165 -2.25 14.72 18.17
C ASN A 165 -0.80 15.22 18.20
N LEU A 166 -0.64 16.53 18.32
CA LEU A 166 0.65 17.21 18.41
C LEU A 166 1.27 17.19 19.83
N GLU A 167 0.63 16.57 20.82
CA GLU A 167 1.06 16.65 22.23
C GLU A 167 2.09 15.58 22.68
N GLU A 168 2.44 14.58 21.86
CA GLU A 168 3.42 13.53 22.24
C GLU A 168 4.87 13.78 21.76
N ASN A 169 5.14 14.89 21.07
CA ASN A 169 6.50 15.22 20.57
C ASN A 169 7.05 16.55 21.13
N THR A 170 6.69 16.93 22.35
CA THR A 170 7.30 18.06 23.09
C THR A 170 7.98 17.59 24.36
#